data_AF-A0A2H6BTT5-F1
#
_entry.id   AF-A0A2H6BTT5-F1
#
_cell.length_a   1.000
_cell.length_b   1.000
_cell.length_c   1.000
_cell.angle_alpha   90.00
_cell.angle_beta   90.00
_cell.angle_gamma   90.00
#
_symmetry.space_group_name_H-M   'P 1'
#
loop_
_entity.id
_entity.type
_entity.pdbx_description
1 polymer ?
#
loop_
_entity_poly.entity_id
_entity_poly.type
_entity_poly.pdbx_seq_one_letter_code
_entity_poly.pdbx_strand_id
1 'polypeptide(L)' 'MKERDYHWHLVIYRIWGSSDVSYYCNSAYSLDNSWGNVFFFQDYQVFHQALLWSASVMPATYFSA' A
#
# COMPACT_ATOMS: atom_id res chain seq x y z
N MET A 1 9.76 -9.07 1.47
CA MET A 1 10.29 -9.28 0.10
C MET A 1 11.63 -8.59 -0.16
N LYS A 2 12.25 -7.95 0.85
CA LYS A 2 13.56 -7.28 0.71
C LYS A 2 14.69 -8.23 0.29
N GLU A 3 14.65 -9.49 0.74
CA GLU A 3 15.59 -10.54 0.28
C GLU A 3 15.48 -10.86 -1.22
N ARG A 4 14.36 -10.48 -1.85
CA ARG A 4 14.13 -10.58 -3.30
C ARG A 4 14.27 -9.21 -3.98
N ASP A 5 14.95 -8.27 -3.33
CA ASP A 5 15.24 -6.92 -3.81
C ASP A 5 14.02 -6.00 -3.97
N TYR A 6 12.88 -6.37 -3.39
CA TYR A 6 11.72 -5.48 -3.29
C TYR A 6 11.76 -4.71 -1.98
N HIS A 7 12.33 -3.51 -2.03
CA HIS A 7 12.52 -2.65 -0.86
C HIS A 7 11.27 -1.85 -0.50
N TRP A 8 10.38 -1.64 -1.48
CA TRP A 8 9.15 -0.87 -1.31
C TRP A 8 7.93 -1.67 -1.74
N HIS A 9 6.82 -1.44 -1.04
CA HIS A 9 5.53 -1.99 -1.40
C HIS A 9 4.40 -1.02 -1.11
N LEU A 10 3.38 -1.09 -1.95
CA LEU A 10 2.15 -0.33 -1.82
C LEU A 10 0.98 -1.31 -1.79
N VAL A 11 0.08 -1.14 -0.84
CA VAL A 11 -1.12 -1.96 -0.68
C VAL A 11 -2.32 -1.07 -0.94
N ILE A 12 -3.18 -1.49 -1.87
CA ILE A 12 -4.48 -0.88 -2.12
C ILE A 12 -5.52 -1.88 -1.66
N TYR A 13 -6.37 -1.48 -0.73
CA TYR A 13 -7.25 -2.39 -0.03
C TYR A 13 -8.66 -1.83 0.17
N ARG A 14 -9.57 -2.73 0.55
CA ARG A 14 -10.92 -2.45 1.04
C ARG A 14 -11.14 -3.23 2.34
N ILE A 15 -11.93 -2.66 3.24
CA ILE A 15 -12.43 -3.38 4.42
C ILE A 15 -13.72 -4.09 4.02
N TRP A 16 -13.90 -5.33 4.49
CA TRP A 16 -15.13 -6.08 4.27
C TRP A 16 -16.35 -5.28 4.75
N GLY A 17 -17.36 -5.12 3.89
CA GLY A 17 -18.55 -4.32 4.17
C GLY A 17 -18.40 -2.81 3.96
N SER A 18 -17.21 -2.30 3.61
CA SER A 18 -17.01 -0.91 3.16
C SER A 18 -16.85 -0.81 1.65
N SER A 19 -17.37 0.26 1.07
CA SER A 19 -17.14 0.64 -0.34
C SER A 19 -15.83 1.40 -0.54
N ASP A 20 -15.21 1.88 0.54
CA ASP A 20 -14.07 2.77 0.46
C ASP A 20 -12.80 2.01 0.09
N VAL A 21 -11.98 2.67 -0.73
CA VAL A 21 -10.65 2.20 -1.13
C VAL A 21 -9.63 3.11 -0.48
N SER A 22 -8.69 2.51 0.23
CA SER A 22 -7.58 3.21 0.88
C SER A 22 -6.27 2.53 0.52
N TYR A 23 -5.17 3.20 0.82
CA TYR A 23 -3.85 2.63 0.62
C TYR A 23 -2.93 2.83 1.81
N TYR A 24 -1.94 1.97 1.92
CA TYR A 24 -0.76 2.18 2.75
C TYR A 24 0.48 1.68 2.03
N CYS A 25 1.66 2.10 2.48
CA CYS A 25 2.92 1.62 1.91
C CYS A 25 3.92 1.28 3.02
N ASN A 26 4.85 0.37 2.71
CA ASN A 26 6.03 0.06 3.52
C ASN A 26 5.74 -0.33 4.98
N SER A 27 4.52 -0.73 5.31
CA SER A 27 4.15 -1.28 6.62
C SER A 27 4.25 -2.80 6.61
N ALA A 28 4.74 -3.38 7.72
CA ALA A 28 4.72 -4.82 7.96
C ALA A 28 3.35 -5.31 8.47
N TYR A 29 2.47 -4.39 8.87
CA TYR A 29 1.14 -4.69 9.35
C TYR A 29 0.13 -4.74 8.21
N SER A 30 -0.92 -5.52 8.42
CA SER A 30 -2.13 -5.55 7.60
C SER A 30 -3.33 -5.18 8.47
N LEU A 31 -4.41 -4.73 7.83
CA LEU A 31 -5.67 -4.49 8.52
C LEU A 31 -6.51 -5.75 8.57
N ASP A 32 -7.16 -5.99 9.69
CA ASP A 32 -8.09 -7.09 9.86
C ASP A 32 -9.30 -6.92 8.93
N ASN A 33 -9.86 -8.06 8.49
CA ASN A 33 -11.02 -8.12 7.60
C ASN A 33 -10.87 -7.25 6.34
N SER A 34 -9.65 -7.14 5.81
CA SER A 34 -9.38 -6.41 4.58
C SER A 34 -8.96 -7.35 3.44
N TRP A 35 -9.16 -6.89 2.21
CA TRP A 35 -8.71 -7.57 1.00
C TRP A 35 -8.27 -6.55 -0.05
N GLY A 36 -7.41 -6.98 -0.97
CA GLY A 36 -6.86 -6.08 -1.98
C GLY A 36 -5.63 -6.62 -2.66
N ASN A 37 -4.84 -5.72 -3.22
CA ASN A 37 -3.63 -6.05 -3.96
C ASN A 37 -2.41 -5.41 -3.30
N VAL A 38 -1.30 -6.14 -3.34
CA VAL A 38 0.02 -5.62 -2.98
C VAL A 38 0.88 -5.52 -4.23
N PHE A 39 1.49 -4.35 -4.42
CA PHE A 39 2.44 -4.08 -5.49
C PHE A 39 3.83 -3.96 -4.87
N PHE A 40 4.79 -4.71 -5.40
CA PHE A 40 6.17 -4.70 -4.96
C PHE A 40 7.04 -3.99 -6.00
N PHE A 41 7.97 -3.14 -5.53
CA PHE A 41 8.80 -2.31 -6.39
C PHE A 41 10.29 -2.53 -6.08
N GLN A 42 11.08 -2.70 -7.13
CA GLN A 42 12.56 -2.68 -7.07
C GLN A 42 13.12 -1.31 -7.42
N ASP A 43 12.39 -0.51 -8.21
CA ASP A 43 12.77 0.85 -8.58
C ASP A 43 12.02 1.88 -7.72
N TYR A 44 12.79 2.75 -7.07
CA TYR A 44 12.23 3.77 -6.18
C TYR A 44 11.41 4.84 -6.93
N GLN A 45 11.82 5.25 -8.12
CA GLN A 45 11.12 6.29 -8.88
C GLN A 45 9.73 5.80 -9.32
N VAL A 46 9.63 4.54 -9.73
CA VAL A 46 8.35 3.91 -10.05
C VAL A 46 7.45 3.82 -8.80
N PHE A 47 8.01 3.37 -7.67
CA PHE A 47 7.29 3.36 -6.40
C PHE A 47 6.80 4.76 -6.00
N HIS A 48 7.66 5.77 -6.08
CA HIS A 48 7.34 7.14 -5.71
C HIS A 48 6.23 7.73 -6.60
N GLN A 49 6.26 7.46 -7.89
CA GLN A 49 5.19 7.90 -8.79
C GLN A 49 3.86 7.21 -8.48
N ALA A 50 3.87 5.91 -8.17
CA ALA A 50 2.69 5.18 -7.75
C ALA A 50 2.14 5.69 -6.40
N LEU A 51 3.03 6.05 -5.47
CA LEU A 51 2.67 6.65 -4.19
C LEU A 51 2.00 8.01 -4.38
N LEU A 52 2.57 8.89 -5.20
CA LEU A 52 1.99 10.21 -5.51
C LEU A 52 0.61 10.09 -6.16
N TRP A 53 0.47 9.17 -7.12
CA TRP A 53 -0.82 8.90 -7.74
C TRP A 53 -1.84 8.42 -6.71
N SER A 54 -1.49 7.44 -5.88
CA SER A 54 -2.37 6.91 -4.82
C SER A 54 -2.80 8.02 -3.85
N ALA A 55 -1.86 8.84 -3.40
CA ALA A 55 -2.13 9.98 -2.51
C ALA A 55 -3.11 11.01 -3.10
N SER A 56 -3.18 11.11 -4.43
CA SER A 56 -4.07 12.05 -5.12
C SER A 56 -5.49 11.53 -5.36
N VAL A 57 -5.72 10.22 -5.28
CA VAL A 57 -7.02 9.61 -5.65
C VAL A 57 -7.69 8.84 -4.51
N MET A 58 -6.96 8.53 -3.43
CA MET A 58 -7.48 7.74 -2.31
C MET A 58 -6.83 8.15 -0.98
N PRO A 59 -7.53 7.97 0.15
CA PRO A 59 -7.01 8.28 1.47
C PRO A 59 -5.86 7.34 1.88
N ALA A 60 -4.86 7.91 2.55
CA ALA A 60 -3.74 7.19 3.12
C ALA A 60 -4.08 6.62 4.50
N THR A 61 -3.58 5.43 4.79
CA THR A 61 -3.64 4.79 6.10
C THR A 61 -2.25 4.77 6.73
N TYR A 62 -2.18 5.24 7.98
CA TYR A 62 -0.96 5.26 8.78
C TYR A 62 -1.12 4.31 9.97
N PHE A 63 -0.11 3.50 10.23
CA PHE A 63 -0.06 2.64 11.40
C PHE A 63 0.71 3.35 12.50
N SER A 64 0.19 3.34 13.73
CA SER A 64 0.97 3.73 14.91
C SER A 64 1.99 2.64 15.22
N ALA A 65 3.24 3.05 15.47
CA ALA A 65 4.30 2.17 15.93
C ALA A 65 4.07 1.71 17.39
#